data_AF-A0A6J1W494-F1
#
_entry.id   AF-A0A6J1W494-F1
#
_cell.length_a   1.000
_cell.length_b   1.000
_cell.length_c   1.000
_cell.angle_alpha   90.00
_cell.angle_beta   90.00
_cell.angle_gamma   90.00
#
_symmetry.space_group_name_H-M   'P 1'
#
loop_
_entity.id
_entity.type
_entity.pdbx_description
1 polymer ?
#
loop_
_entity_poly.entity_id
_entity_poly.type
_entity_poly.pdbx_seq_one_letter_code
_entity_poly.pdbx_strand_id
1 'polypeptide(L)'
;MELAVPVLRDLLRYSAQLPEVARDIGTNHIPGLLTSLLALKPECQLPVLEGCQACMSFYPRACGSLRGKLATYFLSCMDVETPHLQQLACECYALLPSLGAGFAQGLKYRESWEQQAHSLVATLHRLLGRLYEGAET
;
A
#
# COMPACT_ATOMS: atom_id res chain seq x y z
N MET A 1 3.75 14.74 14.94
CA MET A 1 2.78 13.85 14.24
C MET A 1 2.59 12.51 14.92
N GLU A 2 3.43 12.12 15.89
CA GLU A 2 3.35 10.80 16.55
C GLU A 2 1.99 10.49 17.21
N LEU A 3 1.23 11.48 17.66
CA LEU A 3 -0.13 11.25 18.20
C LEU A 3 -1.23 11.20 17.13
N ALA A 4 -1.01 11.79 15.96
CA ALA A 4 -2.08 11.94 14.96
C ALA A 4 -2.39 10.62 14.25
N VAL A 5 -1.36 9.82 13.95
CA VAL A 5 -1.53 8.57 13.21
C VAL A 5 -2.14 7.45 14.06
N PRO A 6 -1.75 7.23 15.32
CA PRO A 6 -2.44 6.28 16.20
C PRO A 6 -3.92 6.63 16.39
N VAL A 7 -4.23 7.91 16.59
CA VAL A 7 -5.62 8.38 16.70
C VAL A 7 -6.38 8.14 15.40
N LEU A 8 -5.78 8.45 14.24
CA LEU A 8 -6.39 8.17 12.94
C LEU A 8 -6.67 6.66 12.77
N ARG A 9 -5.71 5.81 13.10
CA ARG A 9 -5.87 4.35 13.03
C ARG A 9 -7.04 3.88 13.90
N ASP A 10 -7.13 4.38 15.13
CA ASP A 10 -8.20 4.00 16.05
C ASP A 10 -9.57 4.49 15.53
N LEU A 11 -9.65 5.73 15.02
CA LEU A 11 -10.86 6.25 14.37
C LEU A 11 -11.29 5.36 13.20
N LEU A 12 -10.37 5.02 12.30
CA LEU A 12 -10.64 4.14 11.15
C LEU A 12 -11.10 2.75 11.59
N ARG A 13 -10.49 2.20 12.65
CA ARG A 13 -10.84 0.89 13.21
C ARG A 13 -12.24 0.89 13.80
N TYR A 14 -12.61 1.92 14.56
CA TYR A 14 -13.93 2.01 15.18
C TYR A 14 -15.01 2.32 14.15
N SER A 15 -14.73 3.22 13.21
CA SER A 15 -15.70 3.58 12.18
C SER A 15 -15.99 2.43 11.20
N ALA A 16 -15.01 1.57 10.92
CA ALA A 16 -15.20 0.39 10.07
C ALA A 16 -16.19 -0.63 10.65
N GLN A 17 -16.42 -0.61 11.97
CA GLN A 17 -17.37 -1.51 12.65
C GLN A 17 -18.83 -1.04 12.53
N LEU A 18 -19.06 0.20 12.07
CA LEU A 18 -20.38 0.80 11.94
C LEU A 18 -20.75 0.88 10.44
N PRO A 19 -21.68 0.05 9.93
CA PRO A 19 -21.90 -0.09 8.48
C PRO A 19 -22.20 1.21 7.72
N GLU A 20 -23.10 2.04 8.25
CA GLU A 20 -23.47 3.32 7.61
C GLU A 20 -22.31 4.31 7.57
N VAL A 21 -21.59 4.43 8.69
CA VAL A 21 -20.41 5.31 8.81
C VAL A 21 -19.28 4.79 7.93
N ALA A 22 -19.05 3.48 7.90
CA ALA A 22 -18.04 2.86 7.07
C ALA A 22 -18.30 3.10 5.58
N ARG A 23 -19.57 3.07 5.15
CA ARG A 23 -19.94 3.36 3.77
C ARG A 23 -19.65 4.81 3.41
N ASP A 24 -20.04 5.73 4.27
CA ASP A 24 -19.83 7.17 4.08
C ASP A 24 -18.33 7.51 4.05
N ILE A 25 -17.57 7.10 5.08
CA ILE A 25 -16.12 7.33 5.18
C ILE A 25 -15.37 6.71 4.01
N GLY A 26 -15.69 5.45 3.68
CA GLY A 26 -15.05 4.75 2.57
C GLY A 26 -15.26 5.46 1.23
N THR A 27 -16.45 6.02 1.00
CA THR A 27 -16.78 6.66 -0.29
C THR A 27 -16.26 8.10 -0.35
N ASN A 28 -16.41 8.85 0.73
CA ASN A 28 -16.28 10.31 0.72
C ASN A 28 -14.97 10.82 1.32
N HIS A 29 -14.31 10.04 2.17
CA HIS A 29 -13.19 10.54 2.98
C HIS A 29 -11.86 9.82 2.72
N ILE A 30 -11.85 8.48 2.57
CA ILE A 30 -10.60 7.70 2.43
C ILE A 30 -9.73 8.14 1.24
N PRO A 31 -10.26 8.34 0.01
CA PRO A 31 -9.42 8.77 -1.11
C PRO A 31 -8.77 10.15 -0.88
N GLY A 32 -9.51 11.08 -0.29
CA GLY A 32 -9.01 12.42 0.04
C GLY A 32 -7.95 12.38 1.15
N LEU A 33 -8.18 11.56 2.16
CA LEU A 33 -7.23 11.33 3.26
C LEU A 33 -5.91 10.75 2.74
N LEU A 34 -5.97 9.68 1.94
CA LEU A 34 -4.77 9.08 1.34
C LEU A 34 -4.03 10.07 0.44
N THR A 35 -4.74 10.86 -0.36
CA THR A 35 -4.13 11.90 -1.19
C THR A 35 -3.41 12.94 -0.33
N SER A 36 -4.01 13.32 0.79
CA SER A 36 -3.41 14.29 1.74
C SER A 36 -2.17 13.71 2.42
N LEU A 37 -2.21 12.44 2.84
CA LEU A 37 -1.06 11.73 3.42
C LEU A 37 0.10 11.66 2.42
N LEU A 38 -0.16 11.26 1.18
CA LEU A 38 0.86 11.16 0.13
C LEU A 38 1.43 12.53 -0.31
N ALA A 39 0.76 13.64 0.02
CA ALA A 39 1.23 14.99 -0.25
C ALA A 39 2.07 15.58 0.89
N LEU A 40 2.23 14.86 2.01
CA LEU A 40 3.08 15.29 3.12
C LEU A 40 4.56 15.31 2.72
N LYS A 41 5.34 16.09 3.46
CA LYS A 41 6.77 16.24 3.18
C LYS A 41 7.55 14.94 3.43
N PRO A 42 8.71 14.72 2.79
CA PRO A 42 9.51 13.51 2.93
C PRO A 42 9.95 13.20 4.36
N GLU A 43 10.06 14.19 5.25
CA GLU A 43 10.42 13.95 6.66
C GLU A 43 9.31 13.19 7.42
N CYS A 44 8.13 13.05 6.82
CA CYS A 44 6.96 12.42 7.40
C CYS A 44 6.73 10.99 6.87
N GLN A 45 7.74 10.34 6.28
CA GLN A 45 7.57 9.02 5.66
C GLN A 45 6.95 7.96 6.57
N LEU A 46 7.45 7.83 7.82
CA LEU A 46 6.92 6.86 8.78
C LEU A 46 5.42 7.07 9.07
N PRO A 47 4.97 8.26 9.52
CA PRO A 47 3.54 8.48 9.76
C PRO A 47 2.68 8.38 8.49
N VAL A 48 3.23 8.70 7.31
CA VAL A 48 2.54 8.49 6.04
C VAL A 48 2.31 7.00 5.78
N LEU A 49 3.35 6.17 5.92
CA LEU A 49 3.26 4.73 5.70
C LEU A 49 2.28 4.08 6.68
N GLU A 50 2.37 4.39 7.97
CA GLU A 50 1.44 3.89 8.99
C GLU A 50 -0.01 4.32 8.71
N GLY A 51 -0.22 5.58 8.31
CA GLY A 51 -1.55 6.09 7.94
C GLY A 51 -2.12 5.39 6.69
N CYS A 52 -1.29 5.20 5.67
CA CYS A 52 -1.66 4.44 4.48
C CYS A 52 -1.98 2.98 4.82
N GLN A 53 -1.17 2.32 5.65
CA GLN A 53 -1.39 0.95 6.11
C GLN A 53 -2.72 0.81 6.86
N ALA A 54 -3.04 1.76 7.74
CA ALA A 54 -4.31 1.78 8.46
C ALA A 54 -5.50 1.94 7.49
N CYS A 55 -5.44 2.88 6.54
CA CYS A 55 -6.48 3.05 5.53
C CYS A 55 -6.69 1.79 4.69
N MET A 56 -5.60 1.16 4.24
CA MET A 56 -5.66 -0.06 3.43
C MET A 56 -6.19 -1.27 4.22
N SER A 57 -5.83 -1.39 5.50
CA SER A 57 -6.27 -2.50 6.34
C SER A 57 -7.76 -2.42 6.68
N PHE A 58 -8.27 -1.23 7.00
CA PHE A 58 -9.68 -1.06 7.41
C PHE A 58 -10.62 -0.73 6.25
N TYR A 59 -10.13 -0.07 5.21
CA TYR A 59 -10.91 0.35 4.04
C TYR A 59 -10.26 -0.04 2.70
N PRO A 60 -9.89 -1.32 2.49
CA PRO A 60 -9.16 -1.75 1.29
C PRO A 60 -9.90 -1.42 -0.01
N ARG A 61 -11.24 -1.50 0.00
CA ARG A 61 -12.08 -1.18 -1.16
C ARG A 61 -11.97 0.28 -1.59
N ALA A 62 -11.95 1.20 -0.64
CA ALA A 62 -11.89 2.63 -0.91
C ALA A 62 -10.52 3.09 -1.43
N CYS A 63 -9.47 2.31 -1.16
CA CYS A 63 -8.10 2.63 -1.58
C CYS A 63 -7.82 2.27 -3.05
N GLY A 64 -8.73 1.58 -3.74
CA GLY A 64 -8.49 1.00 -5.07
C GLY A 64 -8.11 2.01 -6.14
N SER A 65 -8.71 3.21 -6.14
CA SER A 65 -8.43 4.27 -7.13
C SER A 65 -7.01 4.86 -7.01
N LEU A 66 -6.37 4.70 -5.86
CA LEU A 66 -5.03 5.22 -5.58
C LEU A 66 -3.94 4.15 -5.62
N ARG A 67 -4.27 2.89 -5.96
CA ARG A 67 -3.33 1.76 -5.94
C ARG A 67 -2.00 2.06 -6.65
N GLY A 68 -2.04 2.69 -7.83
CA GLY A 68 -0.83 3.05 -8.57
C GLY A 68 0.05 4.06 -7.85
N LYS A 69 -0.55 5.12 -7.27
CA LYS A 69 0.18 6.14 -6.51
C LYS A 69 0.79 5.56 -5.23
N LEU A 70 0.04 4.70 -4.53
CA LEU A 70 0.51 3.98 -3.36
C LEU A 70 1.69 3.07 -3.70
N ALA A 71 1.61 2.31 -4.79
CA ALA A 71 2.69 1.45 -5.26
C ALA A 71 3.99 2.23 -5.52
N THR A 72 3.91 3.34 -6.26
CA THR A 72 5.07 4.19 -6.54
C THR A 72 5.69 4.73 -5.24
N TYR A 73 4.87 5.20 -4.31
CA TYR A 73 5.36 5.74 -3.03
C TYR A 73 6.00 4.67 -2.14
N PHE A 74 5.41 3.48 -2.04
CA PHE A 74 5.98 2.40 -1.23
C PHE A 74 7.32 1.93 -1.80
N LEU A 75 7.43 1.79 -3.12
CA LEU A 75 8.69 1.43 -3.78
C LEU A 75 9.78 2.48 -3.50
N SER A 76 9.47 3.78 -3.58
CA SER A 76 10.46 4.82 -3.25
C SER A 76 10.90 4.82 -1.79
N CYS A 77 10.08 4.27 -0.89
CA CYS A 77 10.42 4.13 0.52
C CYS A 77 11.29 2.88 0.81
N MET A 78 11.31 1.89 -0.10
CA MET A 78 12.16 0.70 0.04
C MET A 78 13.63 0.99 -0.22
N ASP A 79 13.94 2.05 -0.96
CA ASP A 79 15.31 2.47 -1.26
C ASP A 79 15.99 3.25 -0.09
N VAL A 80 15.27 3.47 1.02
CA VAL A 80 15.77 4.24 2.18
C VAL A 80 16.60 3.35 3.11
N GLU A 81 17.73 3.84 3.65
CA GLU A 81 18.65 3.07 4.52
C GLU A 81 18.09 2.71 5.91
N THR A 82 16.83 3.00 6.21
CA THR A 82 16.20 2.75 7.51
C THR A 82 15.44 1.41 7.49
N PRO A 83 15.93 0.35 8.17
CA PRO A 83 15.37 -1.00 8.01
C PRO A 83 13.90 -1.12 8.41
N HIS A 84 13.49 -0.42 9.47
CA HIS A 84 12.09 -0.42 9.92
C HIS A 84 11.14 0.19 8.88
N LEU A 85 11.57 1.26 8.21
CA LEU A 85 10.80 1.95 7.19
C LEU A 85 10.68 1.11 5.92
N GLN A 86 11.78 0.46 5.53
CA GLN A 86 11.78 -0.52 4.43
C GLN A 86 10.82 -1.67 4.69
N GLN A 87 10.84 -2.24 5.90
CA GLN A 87 9.92 -3.32 6.27
C GLN A 87 8.46 -2.86 6.17
N LEU A 88 8.13 -1.70 6.74
CA LEU A 88 6.77 -1.17 6.70
C LEU A 88 6.32 -0.87 5.26
N ALA A 89 7.22 -0.36 4.41
CA ALA A 89 6.95 -0.15 2.99
C ALA A 89 6.69 -1.48 2.26
N CYS A 90 7.45 -2.54 2.57
CA CYS A 90 7.23 -3.89 2.04
C CYS A 90 5.88 -4.47 2.45
N GLU A 91 5.51 -4.34 3.73
CA GLU A 91 4.20 -4.76 4.24
C GLU A 91 3.08 -4.00 3.53
N CYS A 92 3.21 -2.68 3.37
CA CYS A 92 2.25 -1.85 2.63
C CYS A 92 2.13 -2.28 1.16
N TYR A 93 3.25 -2.57 0.50
CA TYR A 93 3.27 -3.03 -0.89
C TYR A 93 2.64 -4.40 -1.05
N ALA A 94 2.79 -5.29 -0.07
CA ALA A 94 2.14 -6.61 -0.05
C ALA A 94 0.61 -6.52 0.11
N LEU A 95 0.08 -5.42 0.64
CA LEU A 95 -1.37 -5.19 0.76
C LEU A 95 -2.03 -4.72 -0.54
N LEU A 96 -1.26 -4.22 -1.52
CA LEU A 96 -1.79 -3.65 -2.77
C LEU A 96 -2.76 -4.56 -3.56
N PRO A 97 -2.56 -5.89 -3.65
CA PRO A 97 -3.49 -6.79 -4.33
C PRO A 97 -4.89 -6.81 -3.74
N SER A 98 -5.00 -6.55 -2.43
CA SER A 98 -6.28 -6.55 -1.71
C SER A 98 -7.13 -5.31 -1.98
N LEU A 99 -6.53 -4.23 -2.50
CA LEU A 99 -7.21 -2.95 -2.65
C LEU A 99 -8.21 -2.98 -3.79
N GLY A 100 -9.35 -2.31 -3.63
CA GLY A 100 -10.37 -2.19 -4.69
C GLY A 100 -11.09 -3.49 -5.05
N ALA A 101 -10.88 -4.58 -4.30
CA ALA A 101 -11.64 -5.82 -4.46
C ALA A 101 -13.09 -5.65 -3.96
N GLY A 102 -13.94 -5.04 -4.79
CA GLY A 102 -15.39 -4.96 -4.59
C GLY A 102 -16.14 -5.86 -5.57
N PHE A 103 -17.08 -6.66 -5.05
CA PHE A 103 -18.10 -7.47 -5.76
C PHE A 103 -17.64 -8.68 -6.59
N ALA A 104 -16.36 -8.84 -6.94
CA ALA A 104 -15.89 -9.89 -7.86
C ALA A 104 -15.39 -11.19 -7.19
N GLN A 105 -16.08 -11.70 -6.15
CA GLN A 105 -15.86 -13.04 -5.53
C GLN A 105 -14.38 -13.51 -5.40
N GLY A 106 -13.45 -12.61 -5.07
CA GLY A 106 -12.02 -12.95 -4.88
C GLY A 106 -11.21 -13.25 -6.16
N LEU A 107 -11.83 -13.33 -7.34
CA LEU A 107 -11.10 -13.57 -8.61
C LEU A 107 -10.10 -12.44 -8.91
N LYS A 108 -10.55 -11.19 -8.78
CA LYS A 108 -9.71 -10.01 -8.97
C LYS A 108 -8.55 -9.93 -7.96
N TYR A 109 -8.74 -10.49 -6.76
CA TYR A 109 -7.68 -10.54 -5.76
C TYR A 109 -6.59 -11.52 -6.17
N ARG A 110 -6.97 -12.74 -6.61
CA ARG A 110 -6.04 -13.74 -7.12
C ARG A 110 -5.23 -13.21 -8.31
N GLU A 111 -5.90 -12.62 -9.31
CA GLU A 111 -5.25 -12.04 -10.49
C GLU A 111 -4.28 -10.91 -10.10
N SER A 112 -4.68 -10.04 -9.17
CA SER A 112 -3.80 -8.96 -8.70
C SER A 112 -2.56 -9.51 -7.99
N TRP A 113 -2.70 -10.60 -7.24
CA TRP A 113 -1.56 -11.26 -6.60
C TRP A 113 -0.67 -11.97 -7.63
N GLU A 114 -1.28 -12.67 -8.59
CA GLU A 114 -0.55 -13.33 -9.68
C GLU A 114 0.29 -12.31 -10.47
N GLN A 115 -0.27 -11.14 -10.77
CA GLN A 115 0.44 -10.06 -11.45
C GLN A 115 1.64 -9.54 -10.64
N GLN A 116 1.47 -9.35 -9.33
CA GLN A 116 2.56 -8.87 -8.49
C GLN A 116 3.65 -9.94 -8.31
N ALA A 117 3.28 -11.22 -8.16
CA ALA A 117 4.23 -12.32 -8.13
C ALA A 117 5.01 -12.44 -9.45
N HIS A 118 4.32 -12.34 -10.59
CA HIS A 118 4.96 -12.34 -11.91
C HIS A 118 5.94 -11.17 -12.06
N SER A 119 5.57 -9.98 -11.59
CA SER A 119 6.45 -8.79 -11.63
C SER A 119 7.72 -8.99 -10.79
N LEU A 120 7.61 -9.65 -9.63
CA LEU A 120 8.77 -10.01 -8.81
C LEU A 120 9.67 -11.04 -9.51
N VAL A 121 9.10 -12.11 -10.05
CA VAL A 121 9.84 -13.14 -10.79
C VAL A 121 10.55 -12.55 -12.01
N ALA A 122 9.87 -11.69 -12.78
CA ALA A 122 10.46 -11.00 -13.93
C ALA A 122 11.63 -10.08 -13.51
N THR A 123 11.51 -9.41 -12.37
CA THR A 123 12.58 -8.57 -11.82
C THR A 123 13.78 -9.40 -11.40
N LEU A 124 13.56 -10.52 -10.69
CA LEU A 124 14.62 -11.46 -10.31
C LEU A 124 15.31 -12.04 -11.54
N HIS A 125 14.54 -12.47 -12.54
CA HIS A 125 15.08 -13.01 -13.79
C HIS A 125 15.96 -11.99 -14.51
N ARG A 126 15.53 -10.72 -14.60
CA ARG A 126 16.33 -9.63 -15.17
C ARG A 126 17.61 -9.37 -14.38
N LEU A 127 17.56 -9.40 -13.05
CA LEU A 127 18.76 -9.21 -12.21
C LEU A 127 19.73 -10.38 -12.39
N LEU A 128 19.22 -11.61 -12.44
CA LEU A 128 20.02 -12.79 -12.72
C LEU A 128 20.70 -12.69 -14.08
N GLY A 129 19.96 -12.34 -15.14
CA GLY A 129 20.53 -12.16 -16.47
C GLY A 129 21.67 -11.13 -16.51
N ARG A 130 21.55 -10.03 -15.76
CA ARG A 130 22.63 -9.03 -15.61
C ARG A 130 23.85 -9.55 -14.86
N LEU A 131 23.66 -10.41 -13.85
CA LEU A 131 24.78 -11.00 -13.10
C LEU A 131 25.57 -12.02 -13.93
N TYR A 132 24.91 -12.71 -14.86
CA TYR A 132 25.53 -13.69 -15.75
C TYR A 132 25.96 -13.10 -17.11
N GLU A 133 25.75 -11.80 -17.33
CA GLU A 133 26.16 -11.12 -18.55
C GLU A 133 27.70 -11.15 -18.66
N GLY A 134 28.21 -11.90 -19.65
CA GLY A 134 29.65 -12.10 -19.84
C GLY A 134 30.29 -13.23 -19.03
N ALA A 135 29.51 -14.03 -18.29
CA ALA A 135 30.00 -15.23 -17.59
C ALA A 135 30.15 -16.45 -18.52
N GLU A 136 29.57 -16.40 -19.73
CA GLU A 136 29.78 -17.36 -20.80
C GLU A 136 31.08 -17.04 -21.55
N THR A 137 32.23 -17.40 -20.97
CA THR A 137 33.53 -17.49 -21.66
C THR A 137 34.18 -18.83 -21.39
#